data_AF-A0A9X2ZII9-F1
#
_entry.id   AF-A0A9X2ZII9-F1
#
_cell.length_a   1.000
_cell.length_b   1.000
_cell.length_c   1.000
_cell.angle_alpha   90.00
_cell.angle_beta   90.00
_cell.angle_gamma   90.00
#
_symmetry.space_group_name_H-M   'P 1'
#
loop_
_entity.id
_entity.type
_entity.pdbx_description
1 polymer ?
#
loop_
_entity_poly.entity_id
_entity_poly.type
_entity_poly.pdbx_seq_one_letter_code
_entity_poly.pdbx_strand_id
1 'polypeptide(L)'
;MDIKLIIRIATLLLLVTVFSCTSIKGTDNLNAYYGDNFYYPGSLDSKKKSINGWVNSYKMGAFYDCLFQGYKNDSIYKLAKKEDLFFETIIPIDKWDKIRADSKKIADNMPVVESHYDDELYKKKKYISATCLCYFASRELDSIAKEEYKLFRKDKNNKEFFE
;
A
#
# COMPACT_ATOMS: atom_id res chain seq x y z
N MET A 1 -32.88 18.60 -15.94
CA MET A 1 -32.02 17.56 -15.31
C MET A 1 -31.51 18.14 -13.99
N ASP A 2 -31.83 17.52 -12.85
CA ASP A 2 -31.62 18.12 -11.52
C ASP A 2 -30.13 18.06 -11.13
N ILE A 3 -29.50 19.23 -10.96
CA ILE A 3 -28.08 19.38 -10.63
C ILE A 3 -27.76 18.68 -9.29
N LYS A 4 -28.71 18.61 -8.35
CA LYS A 4 -28.52 17.90 -7.08
C LYS A 4 -28.41 16.39 -7.26
N LEU A 5 -29.11 15.83 -8.26
CA LEU A 5 -29.04 14.41 -8.58
C LEU A 5 -27.70 14.06 -9.21
N ILE A 6 -27.17 14.92 -10.08
CA ILE A 6 -25.87 14.74 -10.73
C ILE A 6 -24.74 14.79 -9.70
N ILE A 7 -24.78 15.76 -8.77
CA ILE A 7 -23.78 15.87 -7.69
C ILE A 7 -23.82 14.63 -6.79
N ARG A 8 -25.01 14.15 -6.41
CA ARG A 8 -25.15 12.92 -5.60
C ARG A 8 -24.60 11.68 -6.29
N ILE A 9 -24.89 11.52 -7.59
CA ILE A 9 -24.39 10.40 -8.39
C ILE A 9 -22.86 10.48 -8.56
N ALA A 10 -22.30 11.68 -8.78
CA ALA A 10 -20.86 11.88 -8.89
C ALA A 10 -20.13 11.58 -7.57
N THR A 11 -20.69 11.99 -6.42
CA THR A 11 -20.12 11.65 -5.10
C THR A 11 -20.23 10.15 -4.79
N LEU A 12 -21.30 9.48 -5.22
CA LEU A 12 -21.45 8.03 -5.05
C LEU A 12 -20.43 7.24 -5.89
N LEU A 13 -20.21 7.67 -7.14
CA LEU A 13 -19.21 7.07 -8.04
C LEU A 13 -17.78 7.23 -7.52
N LEU A 14 -17.45 8.37 -6.92
CA LEU A 14 -16.14 8.61 -6.31
C LEU A 14 -15.92 7.71 -5.07
N LEU A 15 -16.94 7.52 -4.23
CA LEU A 15 -16.89 6.62 -3.07
C LEU A 15 -16.74 5.14 -3.44
N VAL A 16 -17.36 4.69 -4.54
CA VAL A 16 -17.27 3.28 -5.00
C VAL A 16 -15.87 2.92 -5.51
N THR A 17 -15.12 3.89 -6.06
CA THR A 17 -13.75 3.61 -6.55
C THR A 17 -12.69 3.55 -5.46
N VAL A 18 -12.97 4.04 -4.25
CA VAL A 18 -12.00 4.05 -3.13
C VAL A 18 -12.22 2.87 -2.17
N PHE A 19 -13.38 2.18 -2.22
CA PHE A 19 -13.74 1.13 -1.26
C PHE A 19 -14.02 -0.27 -1.82
N SER A 20 -13.52 -0.60 -3.01
CA SER A 20 -13.61 -1.98 -3.47
C SER A 20 -12.41 -2.84 -3.05
N CYS A 21 -12.28 -3.16 -1.75
CA CYS A 21 -11.77 -4.51 -1.41
C CYS A 21 -12.80 -5.60 -1.84
N THR A 22 -14.00 -5.19 -2.29
CA THR A 22 -15.06 -6.04 -2.86
C THR A 22 -14.75 -6.63 -4.23
N SER A 23 -13.63 -6.28 -4.88
CA SER A 23 -13.15 -6.98 -6.08
C SER A 23 -11.97 -7.91 -5.81
N ILE A 24 -11.84 -8.44 -4.59
CA ILE A 24 -11.30 -9.79 -4.45
C ILE A 24 -12.45 -10.71 -4.88
N LYS A 25 -12.64 -10.88 -6.20
CA LYS A 25 -13.28 -12.11 -6.68
C LYS A 25 -12.37 -13.22 -6.18
N GLY A 26 -12.75 -13.83 -5.05
CA GLY A 26 -12.19 -15.09 -4.62
C GLY A 26 -12.40 -16.02 -5.80
N THR A 27 -11.32 -16.31 -6.51
CA THR A 27 -11.33 -17.46 -7.38
C THR A 27 -11.49 -18.65 -6.45
N ASP A 28 -12.35 -19.60 -6.78
CA ASP A 28 -12.50 -20.85 -6.02
C ASP A 28 -11.18 -21.65 -5.97
N ASN A 29 -10.18 -21.24 -6.74
CA ASN A 29 -8.77 -21.49 -6.44
C ASN A 29 -8.35 -20.72 -5.19
N LEU A 30 -8.31 -21.45 -4.07
CA LEU A 30 -7.68 -21.15 -2.79
C LEU A 30 -6.15 -20.87 -2.95
N ASN A 31 -5.77 -19.90 -3.78
CA ASN A 31 -4.39 -19.50 -4.09
C ASN A 31 -4.19 -17.99 -4.04
N ALA A 32 -5.21 -17.20 -3.66
CA ALA A 32 -5.12 -15.73 -3.68
C ALA A 32 -4.09 -15.13 -2.70
N TYR A 33 -3.48 -15.94 -1.82
CA TYR A 33 -2.33 -15.51 -1.00
C TYR A 33 -1.42 -16.64 -0.49
N TYR A 34 -1.83 -17.91 -0.66
CA TYR A 34 -1.03 -19.08 -0.27
C TYR A 34 -0.24 -19.72 -1.43
N GLY A 35 -0.46 -19.27 -2.68
CA GLY A 35 0.11 -19.91 -3.88
C GLY A 35 1.41 -19.30 -4.42
N ASP A 36 1.69 -18.04 -4.10
CA ASP A 36 2.97 -17.42 -4.43
C ASP A 36 3.84 -17.45 -3.17
N ASN A 37 4.84 -18.34 -3.15
CA ASN A 37 5.84 -18.51 -2.10
C ASN A 37 6.02 -17.22 -1.28
N PHE A 38 5.44 -17.19 -0.07
CA PHE A 38 5.57 -16.06 0.84
C PHE A 38 7.06 -15.84 1.08
N TYR A 39 7.63 -14.86 0.39
CA TYR A 39 9.07 -14.66 0.37
C TYR A 39 9.45 -14.01 1.70
N TYR A 40 9.93 -14.83 2.63
CA TYR A 40 10.59 -14.31 3.82
C TYR A 40 11.98 -13.82 3.40
N PRO A 41 12.32 -12.53 3.57
CA PRO A 41 13.69 -12.04 3.40
C PRO A 41 14.57 -12.68 4.50
N GLY A 42 15.07 -13.88 4.20
CA GLY A 42 15.76 -14.78 5.13
C GLY A 42 15.76 -16.24 4.63
N SER A 43 14.81 -16.60 3.77
CA SER A 43 14.84 -17.88 3.04
C SER A 43 15.85 -17.81 1.88
N LEU A 44 16.84 -18.69 1.92
CA LEU A 44 18.11 -18.66 1.18
C LEU A 44 18.04 -19.16 -0.28
N ASP A 45 16.86 -19.31 -0.90
CA ASP A 45 16.80 -19.71 -2.31
C ASP A 45 17.01 -18.51 -3.26
N SER A 46 18.27 -18.29 -3.58
CA SER A 46 18.87 -17.06 -4.13
C SER A 46 18.78 -16.89 -5.65
N LYS A 47 18.11 -17.76 -6.41
CA LYS A 47 18.25 -17.77 -7.89
C LYS A 47 17.11 -17.14 -8.72
N LYS A 48 16.00 -16.71 -8.12
CA LYS A 48 14.89 -16.01 -8.84
C LYS A 48 14.57 -14.60 -8.28
N LYS A 49 15.46 -14.03 -7.45
CA LYS A 49 15.12 -12.96 -6.48
C LYS A 49 15.06 -11.50 -6.96
N SER A 50 15.62 -11.11 -8.10
CA SER A 50 15.92 -9.68 -8.30
C SER A 50 14.72 -8.78 -8.63
N ILE A 51 13.77 -9.24 -9.45
CA ILE A 51 12.59 -8.43 -9.84
C ILE A 51 11.58 -8.37 -8.69
N ASN A 52 11.28 -9.52 -8.07
CA ASN A 52 10.29 -9.58 -7.00
C ASN A 52 10.79 -8.90 -5.71
N GLY A 53 12.10 -8.92 -5.45
CA GLY A 53 12.66 -8.25 -4.28
C GLY A 53 12.38 -6.75 -4.27
N TRP A 54 12.81 -6.03 -5.31
CA TRP A 54 12.63 -4.57 -5.37
C TRP A 54 11.17 -4.14 -5.35
N VAL A 55 10.33 -4.80 -6.14
CA VAL A 55 8.87 -4.53 -6.16
C VAL A 55 8.26 -4.77 -4.79
N ASN A 56 8.60 -5.88 -4.12
CA ASN A 56 8.10 -6.15 -2.77
C ASN A 56 8.56 -5.11 -1.77
N SER A 57 9.83 -4.69 -1.79
CA SER A 57 10.33 -3.68 -0.86
C SER A 57 9.68 -2.30 -1.09
N TYR A 58 9.37 -1.95 -2.35
CA TYR A 58 8.58 -0.75 -2.66
C TYR A 58 7.18 -0.85 -2.04
N LYS A 59 6.51 -2.00 -2.22
CA LYS A 59 5.18 -2.25 -1.65
C LYS A 59 5.20 -2.23 -0.12
N MET A 60 6.21 -2.83 0.50
CA MET A 60 6.42 -2.82 1.95
C MET A 60 6.64 -1.39 2.47
N GLY A 61 7.45 -0.59 1.77
CA GLY A 61 7.63 0.82 2.09
C GLY A 61 6.31 1.60 2.06
N ALA A 62 5.49 1.37 1.02
CA ALA A 62 4.16 1.97 0.94
C ALA A 62 3.20 1.50 2.04
N PHE A 63 3.24 0.22 2.41
CA PHE A 63 2.46 -0.33 3.52
C PHE A 63 2.82 0.33 4.85
N TYR A 64 4.10 0.35 5.22
CA TYR A 64 4.55 0.96 6.47
C TYR A 64 4.27 2.46 6.52
N ASP A 65 4.51 3.16 5.41
CA ASP A 65 4.22 4.59 5.34
C ASP A 65 2.70 4.86 5.46
N CYS A 66 1.85 4.02 4.85
CA CYS A 66 0.39 4.09 5.05
C CYS A 66 0.00 3.94 6.52
N LEU A 67 0.63 3.00 7.25
CA LEU A 67 0.38 2.85 8.68
C LEU A 67 0.78 4.11 9.45
N PHE A 68 1.95 4.68 9.17
CA PHE A 68 2.42 5.88 9.87
C PHE A 68 1.48 7.07 9.63
N GLN A 69 1.05 7.25 8.39
CA GLN A 69 0.12 8.31 8.02
C GLN A 69 -1.30 8.08 8.53
N GLY A 70 -1.72 6.82 8.67
CA GLY A 70 -3.01 6.45 9.23
C GLY A 70 -3.07 6.69 10.74
N TYR A 71 -2.04 6.30 11.48
CA TYR A 71 -2.01 6.46 12.94
C TYR A 71 -1.76 7.90 13.39
N LYS A 72 -1.02 8.70 12.61
CA LYS A 72 -0.65 10.10 12.93
C LYS A 72 -0.07 10.24 14.34
N ASN A 73 0.64 9.20 14.81
CA ASN A 73 1.20 9.11 16.16
C ASN A 73 2.68 8.72 16.11
N ASP A 74 3.53 9.71 16.33
CA ASP A 74 4.99 9.55 16.29
C ASP A 74 5.52 8.57 17.33
N SER A 75 4.85 8.40 18.48
CA SER A 75 5.32 7.52 19.55
C SER A 75 5.25 6.05 19.17
N ILE A 76 4.17 5.63 18.50
CA ILE A 76 4.03 4.26 17.99
C ILE A 76 5.16 3.96 17.00
N TYR A 77 5.43 4.91 16.10
CA TYR A 77 6.49 4.76 15.12
C TYR A 77 7.88 4.72 15.74
N LYS A 78 8.16 5.60 16.72
CA LYS A 78 9.42 5.60 17.46
C LYS A 78 9.67 4.28 18.19
N LEU A 79 8.62 3.70 18.77
CA LEU A 79 8.73 2.39 19.42
C LEU A 79 9.03 1.30 18.41
N ALA A 80 8.24 1.24 17.35
CA ALA A 80 8.40 0.18 16.37
C ALA A 80 9.75 0.27 15.63
N LYS A 81 10.28 1.48 15.37
CA LYS A 81 11.61 1.69 14.77
C LYS A 81 12.78 1.14 15.57
N LYS A 82 12.61 0.93 16.89
CA LYS A 82 13.67 0.37 17.74
C LYS A 82 13.81 -1.14 17.54
N GLU A 83 12.70 -1.80 17.24
CA GLU A 83 12.61 -3.27 17.19
C GLU A 83 12.53 -3.79 15.74
N ASP A 84 11.99 -2.99 14.82
CA ASP A 84 11.64 -3.42 13.47
C ASP A 84 12.49 -2.74 12.39
N LEU A 85 12.80 -3.50 11.35
CA LEU A 85 13.57 -3.06 10.19
C LEU A 85 12.61 -2.54 9.10
N PHE A 86 12.02 -1.37 9.33
CA PHE A 86 11.02 -0.79 8.41
C PHE A 86 11.55 -0.36 7.05
N PHE A 87 12.85 -0.06 6.95
CA PHE A 87 13.45 0.54 5.77
C PHE A 87 14.51 -0.39 5.20
N GLU A 88 14.14 -1.12 4.16
CA GLU A 88 15.13 -1.78 3.33
C GLU A 88 15.88 -0.73 2.50
N THR A 89 17.21 -0.79 2.53
CA THR A 89 18.10 0.17 1.87
C THR A 89 18.09 0.10 0.34
N ILE A 90 17.29 -0.79 -0.24
CA ILE A 90 17.25 -1.03 -1.69
C ILE A 90 16.38 -0.03 -2.46
N ILE A 91 15.51 0.72 -1.76
CA ILE A 91 14.66 1.74 -2.38
C ILE A 91 15.37 3.10 -2.33
N PRO A 92 15.69 3.71 -3.49
CA PRO A 92 16.33 5.02 -3.56
C PRO A 92 15.53 6.12 -2.86
N ILE A 93 16.23 7.10 -2.28
CA ILE A 93 15.60 8.16 -1.48
C ILE A 93 14.59 9.00 -2.27
N ASP A 94 14.84 9.22 -3.56
CA ASP A 94 13.98 9.97 -4.48
C ASP A 94 12.63 9.29 -4.74
N LYS A 95 12.53 7.98 -4.50
CA LYS A 95 11.26 7.25 -4.63
C LYS A 95 10.36 7.41 -3.41
N TRP A 96 10.92 7.79 -2.26
CA TRP A 96 10.15 7.92 -1.02
C TRP A 96 9.18 9.09 -1.02
N ASP A 97 9.39 10.13 -1.83
CA ASP A 97 8.43 11.23 -1.95
C ASP A 97 7.12 10.75 -2.60
N LYS A 98 7.25 9.92 -3.64
CA LYS A 98 6.09 9.29 -4.30
C LYS A 98 5.38 8.30 -3.39
N ILE A 99 6.13 7.42 -2.72
CA ILE A 99 5.58 6.49 -1.73
C ILE A 99 4.77 7.26 -0.68
N ARG A 100 5.34 8.33 -0.11
CA ARG A 100 4.67 9.18 0.87
C ARG A 100 3.40 9.83 0.33
N ALA A 101 3.45 10.39 -0.89
CA ALA A 101 2.28 11.01 -1.50
C ALA A 101 1.13 10.00 -1.72
N ASP A 102 1.45 8.83 -2.28
CA ASP A 102 0.46 7.80 -2.60
C ASP A 102 -0.13 7.19 -1.31
N SER A 103 0.72 6.84 -0.33
CA SER A 103 0.28 6.32 0.97
C SER A 103 -0.54 7.34 1.78
N LYS A 104 -0.24 8.64 1.64
CA LYS A 104 -1.03 9.71 2.25
C LYS A 104 -2.45 9.72 1.74
N LYS A 105 -2.59 9.63 0.42
CA LYS A 105 -3.89 9.60 -0.25
C LYS A 105 -4.73 8.44 0.26
N ILE A 106 -4.14 7.26 0.46
CA ILE A 106 -4.85 6.11 1.03
C ILE A 106 -5.25 6.37 2.48
N ALA A 107 -4.33 6.86 3.31
CA ALA A 107 -4.58 7.13 4.73
C ALA A 107 -5.66 8.20 4.98
N ASP A 108 -5.66 9.28 4.21
CA ASP A 108 -6.63 10.37 4.38
C ASP A 108 -8.04 10.00 3.91
N ASN A 109 -8.15 9.15 2.87
CA ASN A 109 -9.44 8.72 2.32
C ASN A 109 -10.05 7.50 3.04
N MET A 110 -9.43 7.00 4.13
CA MET A 110 -10.00 5.93 4.95
C MET A 110 -11.34 6.37 5.58
N PRO A 111 -12.38 5.53 5.51
CA PRO A 111 -13.69 5.89 6.01
C PRO A 111 -13.66 5.77 7.53
N VAL A 112 -14.51 6.55 8.19
CA VAL A 112 -14.77 6.32 9.61
C VAL A 112 -15.66 5.08 9.71
N VAL A 113 -15.41 4.23 10.71
CA VAL A 113 -16.27 3.07 10.97
C VAL A 113 -17.67 3.56 11.32
N GLU A 114 -18.63 3.24 10.46
CA GLU A 114 -20.04 3.34 10.78
C GLU A 114 -20.42 2.09 11.56
N SER A 115 -20.47 2.20 12.89
CA SER A 115 -20.98 1.12 13.73
C SER A 115 -22.50 1.21 13.79
N HIS A 116 -23.17 0.08 13.53
CA HIS A 116 -24.61 -0.06 13.79
C HIS A 116 -24.94 -0.19 15.28
N TYR A 117 -23.92 -0.41 16.11
CA TYR A 117 -24.02 -0.45 17.56
C TYR A 117 -23.55 0.89 18.13
N ASP A 118 -24.33 1.48 19.05
CA ASP A 118 -23.99 2.71 19.77
C ASP A 118 -22.91 2.43 20.83
N ASP A 119 -21.77 1.93 20.37
CA ASP A 119 -20.61 1.61 21.19
C ASP A 119 -19.56 2.70 20.96
N GLU A 120 -19.28 3.44 22.04
CA GLU A 120 -18.30 4.51 22.06
C GLU A 120 -16.90 4.05 21.63
N LEU A 121 -16.59 2.74 21.78
CA LEU A 121 -15.31 2.16 21.39
C LEU A 121 -15.03 2.28 19.88
N TYR A 122 -16.07 2.28 19.05
CA TYR A 122 -15.95 2.34 17.58
C TYR A 122 -16.13 3.74 17.02
N LYS A 123 -16.65 4.67 17.82
CA LYS A 123 -16.93 6.04 17.40
C LYS A 123 -15.64 6.73 16.93
N LYS A 124 -15.66 7.26 15.71
CA LYS A 124 -14.53 7.96 15.07
C LYS A 124 -13.28 7.09 14.83
N LYS A 125 -13.36 5.77 14.98
CA LYS A 125 -12.26 4.87 14.62
C LYS A 125 -12.18 4.69 13.11
N LYS A 126 -11.01 4.27 12.63
CA LYS A 126 -10.73 3.92 11.23
C LYS A 126 -10.09 2.54 11.18
N TYR A 127 -10.35 1.76 10.14
CA TYR A 127 -9.71 0.46 9.92
C TYR A 127 -8.29 0.59 9.32
N ILE A 128 -7.40 1.33 9.99
CA ILE A 128 -6.07 1.70 9.45
C ILE A 128 -5.29 0.48 8.95
N SER A 129 -5.06 -0.51 9.80
CA SER A 129 -4.29 -1.71 9.45
C SER A 129 -4.89 -2.47 8.28
N ALA A 130 -6.22 -2.66 8.29
CA ALA A 130 -6.90 -3.40 7.24
C ALA A 130 -6.86 -2.65 5.90
N THR A 131 -7.05 -1.32 5.91
CA THR A 131 -6.94 -0.51 4.69
C THR A 131 -5.52 -0.51 4.12
N CYS A 132 -4.50 -0.33 4.97
CA CYS A 132 -3.11 -0.39 4.49
C CYS A 132 -2.75 -1.78 3.97
N LEU A 133 -3.25 -2.86 4.58
CA LEU A 133 -3.07 -4.23 4.10
C LEU A 133 -3.78 -4.46 2.75
N CYS A 134 -5.02 -3.96 2.58
CA CYS A 134 -5.69 -3.98 1.28
C CYS A 134 -4.87 -3.22 0.23
N TYR A 135 -4.29 -2.07 0.57
CA TYR A 135 -3.46 -1.30 -0.35
C TYR A 135 -2.17 -2.05 -0.73
N PHE A 136 -1.50 -2.68 0.23
CA PHE A 136 -0.36 -3.57 -0.02
C PHE A 136 -0.68 -4.69 -1.02
N ALA A 137 -1.86 -5.29 -0.89
CA ALA A 137 -2.35 -6.36 -1.75
C ALA A 137 -2.99 -5.86 -3.06
N SER A 138 -3.12 -4.55 -3.27
CA SER A 138 -3.86 -3.99 -4.40
C SER A 138 -3.11 -4.15 -5.73
N ARG A 139 -3.87 -4.30 -6.82
CA ARG A 139 -3.33 -4.28 -8.20
C ARG A 139 -2.78 -2.90 -8.57
N GLU A 140 -3.35 -1.84 -7.98
CA GLU A 140 -2.88 -0.46 -8.18
C GLU A 140 -1.44 -0.32 -7.71
N LEU A 141 -1.16 -0.66 -6.44
CA LEU A 141 0.19 -0.57 -5.89
C LEU A 141 1.16 -1.52 -6.61
N ASP A 142 0.70 -2.71 -7.00
CA ASP A 142 1.51 -3.65 -7.80
C ASP A 142 1.92 -3.07 -9.16
N SER A 143 1.02 -2.36 -9.84
CA SER A 143 1.31 -1.67 -11.10
C SER A 143 2.32 -0.54 -10.90
N ILE A 144 2.09 0.31 -9.89
CA ILE A 144 2.97 1.43 -9.54
C ILE A 144 4.39 0.92 -9.23
N ALA A 145 4.51 -0.10 -8.38
CA ALA A 145 5.80 -0.65 -7.99
C ALA A 145 6.56 -1.26 -9.19
N LYS A 146 5.86 -1.93 -10.10
CA LYS A 146 6.45 -2.46 -11.34
C LYS A 146 6.91 -1.36 -12.30
N GLU A 147 6.17 -0.26 -12.40
CA GLU A 147 6.56 0.88 -13.22
C GLU A 147 7.78 1.60 -12.66
N GLU A 148 7.79 1.89 -11.35
CA GLU A 148 8.94 2.51 -10.69
C GLU A 148 10.20 1.64 -10.79
N TYR A 149 10.06 0.32 -10.72
CA TYR A 149 11.19 -0.59 -10.94
C TYR A 149 11.76 -0.49 -12.37
N LYS A 150 10.89 -0.34 -13.38
CA LYS A 150 11.35 -0.15 -14.77
C LYS A 150 12.12 1.15 -14.91
N LEU A 151 11.68 2.22 -14.27
CA LEU A 151 12.39 3.51 -14.25
C LEU A 151 13.75 3.36 -13.56
N PHE A 152 13.78 2.78 -12.36
CA PHE A 152 15.00 2.50 -11.61
C PHE A 152 16.05 1.73 -12.42
N ARG A 153 15.64 0.68 -13.15
CA ARG A 153 16.57 -0.08 -14.00
C ARG A 153 17.12 0.73 -15.17
N LYS A 154 16.31 1.59 -15.79
CA LYS A 154 16.79 2.46 -16.88
C LYS A 154 17.83 3.45 -16.37
N ASP A 155 17.59 4.05 -15.21
CA ASP A 155 18.51 5.00 -14.60
C ASP A 155 19.85 4.33 -14.23
N LYS A 156 19.80 3.09 -13.74
CA LYS A 156 21.02 2.32 -13.43
C LYS A 156 21.84 2.03 -14.69
N ASN A 157 21.20 1.54 -15.75
CA ASN A 157 21.88 1.23 -17.01
C ASN A 157 22.47 2.49 -17.67
N ASN A 158 21.80 3.64 -17.54
CA ASN A 158 22.34 4.89 -18.06
C ASN A 158 23.55 5.38 -17.26
N LYS A 159 23.57 5.21 -15.93
CA LYS A 159 24.72 5.58 -15.09
C LYS A 159 25.94 4.69 -15.36
N GLU A 160 25.74 3.38 -15.54
CA GLU A 160 26.81 2.44 -15.91
C GLU A 160 27.36 2.67 -17.35
N PHE A 161 26.66 3.46 -18.19
CA PHE A 161 27.12 3.82 -19.54
C PHE A 161 28.01 5.08 -19.58
N PHE A 162 28.03 5.87 -18.51
CA PHE A 162 28.85 7.10 -18.39
C PHE A 162 30.05 6.94 -17.43
N GLU A 163 30.30 5.73 -16.93
CA GLU A 163 31.50 5.33 -16.19
C GLU A 163 32.42 4.46 -17.07
#